data_AF-A0AAQ3PGW6-F1
#
_entry.id   AF-A0AAQ3PGW6-F1
#
_cell.length_a   1.000
_cell.length_b   1.000
_cell.length_c   1.000
_cell.angle_alpha   90.00
_cell.angle_beta   90.00
_cell.angle_gamma   90.00
#
_symmetry.space_group_name_H-M   'P 1'
#
loop_
_entity.id
_entity.type
_entity.pdbx_description
1 polymer ?
#
loop_
_entity_poly.entity_id
_entity_poly.type
_entity_poly.pdbx_seq_one_letter_code
_entity_poly.pdbx_strand_id
1 'polypeptide(L)'
;MDYDNVDAWSHTDIINRIRETLEKKRYIILIDDVWDESSWTAIKCALIDNNLGSRVIVTTRNTNVAKVSCSPIDGAMYELEPLSFENSKKLFCKRIFKEDEETHSELEDISTKILKKCGSLPVAIITIASMLAGLPNKTKYEWHRVYTSMGSGLEKDKSLDNMRKILSVSYSDLPSNLKPCLLYLSMFPED
;
A
#
# COMPACT_ATOMS: atom_id res chain seq x y z
N MET A 1 -31.11 8.59 -15.00
CA MET A 1 -31.24 9.55 -13.90
C MET A 1 -30.23 10.63 -14.21
N ASP A 2 -30.68 11.86 -14.41
CA ASP A 2 -29.77 13.00 -14.54
C ASP A 2 -29.13 13.28 -13.18
N TYR A 3 -27.80 13.26 -13.15
CA TYR A 3 -26.97 13.60 -11.99
C TYR A 3 -26.54 15.07 -12.07
N ASP A 4 -27.41 15.93 -12.59
CA ASP A 4 -27.12 17.36 -12.64
C ASP A 4 -27.28 17.93 -11.23
N ASN A 5 -26.20 18.53 -10.71
CA ASN A 5 -26.12 19.30 -9.46
C ASN A 5 -25.94 18.51 -8.14
N VAL A 6 -25.00 17.55 -8.12
CA VAL A 6 -24.56 16.86 -6.88
C VAL A 6 -24.02 17.86 -5.84
N ASP A 7 -23.41 18.97 -6.28
CA ASP A 7 -22.81 19.99 -5.42
C ASP A 7 -23.84 20.81 -4.60
N ALA A 8 -25.13 20.74 -4.94
CA ALA A 8 -26.21 21.40 -4.20
C ALA A 8 -26.87 20.52 -3.14
N TRP A 9 -26.50 19.24 -3.04
CA TRP A 9 -27.14 18.30 -2.14
C TRP A 9 -26.60 18.41 -0.71
N SER A 10 -27.49 18.33 0.28
CA SER A 10 -27.06 18.19 1.66
C SER A 10 -26.49 16.79 1.90
N HIS A 11 -25.73 16.62 2.99
CA HIS A 11 -25.24 15.30 3.42
C HIS A 11 -26.37 14.27 3.55
N THR A 12 -27.53 14.69 4.05
CA THR A 12 -28.71 13.84 4.21
C THR A 12 -29.30 13.41 2.87
N ASP A 13 -29.32 14.30 1.88
CA ASP A 13 -29.82 14.01 0.53
C ASP A 13 -28.95 12.96 -0.16
N ILE A 14 -27.61 13.10 -0.05
CA ILE A 14 -26.65 12.14 -0.58
C ILE A 14 -26.87 10.76 0.05
N ILE A 15 -26.97 10.69 1.38
CA ILE A 15 -27.22 9.44 2.12
C ILE A 15 -28.51 8.78 1.64
N ASN A 16 -29.62 9.53 1.59
CA ASN A 16 -30.90 8.98 1.18
C ASN A 16 -30.88 8.49 -0.26
N ARG A 17 -30.21 9.22 -1.16
CA ARG A 17 -30.10 8.83 -2.56
C ARG A 17 -29.29 7.55 -2.76
N ILE A 18 -28.21 7.39 -2.00
CA ILE A 18 -27.43 6.15 -2.00
C ILE A 18 -28.33 5.00 -1.52
N ARG A 19 -29.01 5.17 -0.38
CA ARG A 19 -29.94 4.15 0.15
C ARG A 19 -31.01 3.75 -0.86
N GLU A 20 -31.70 4.71 -1.45
CA GLU A 20 -32.70 4.46 -2.52
C GLU A 20 -32.10 3.66 -3.69
N THR A 21 -30.87 3.97 -4.07
CA THR A 21 -30.17 3.29 -5.16
C THR A 21 -29.82 1.85 -4.81
N LEU A 22 -29.43 1.61 -3.57
CA LEU A 22 -29.01 0.30 -3.07
C LEU A 22 -30.20 -0.60 -2.72
N GLU A 23 -31.37 -0.05 -2.36
CA GLU A 23 -32.50 -0.75 -1.73
C GLU A 23 -32.87 -2.05 -2.44
N LYS A 24 -32.95 -2.03 -3.77
CA LYS A 24 -33.43 -3.16 -4.58
C LYS A 24 -32.31 -3.86 -5.35
N LYS A 25 -31.04 -3.63 -4.98
CA LYS A 25 -29.87 -4.16 -5.69
C LYS A 25 -28.97 -4.95 -4.76
N ARG A 26 -28.45 -6.07 -5.26
CA ARG A 26 -27.26 -6.68 -4.70
C ARG A 26 -26.05 -5.84 -5.11
N TYR A 27 -25.19 -5.49 -4.16
CA TYR A 27 -24.04 -4.62 -4.41
C TYR A 27 -22.75 -5.14 -3.78
N ILE A 28 -21.63 -4.72 -4.35
CA ILE A 28 -20.29 -4.84 -3.76
C ILE A 28 -19.69 -3.43 -3.76
N ILE A 29 -19.34 -2.92 -2.59
CA ILE A 29 -18.72 -1.61 -2.42
C ILE A 29 -17.36 -1.81 -1.75
N LEU A 30 -16.31 -1.29 -2.37
CA LEU A 30 -14.97 -1.18 -1.79
C LEU A 30 -14.76 0.26 -1.34
N ILE A 31 -14.47 0.45 -0.06
CA ILE A 31 -14.12 1.74 0.51
C ILE A 31 -12.64 1.64 0.87
N ASP A 32 -11.82 2.34 0.09
CA ASP A 32 -10.38 2.33 0.26
C ASP A 32 -9.95 3.37 1.31
N ASP A 33 -8.88 3.05 2.04
CA ASP A 33 -8.17 3.91 2.99
C ASP A 33 -9.05 4.73 3.94
N VAL A 34 -9.79 4.05 4.83
CA VAL A 34 -10.57 4.74 5.89
C VAL A 34 -9.67 5.08 7.07
N TRP A 35 -9.56 6.36 7.41
CA TRP A 35 -8.56 6.83 8.38
C TRP A 35 -8.99 6.72 9.84
N ASP A 36 -10.25 7.05 10.12
CA ASP A 36 -10.77 7.17 11.47
C ASP A 36 -12.23 6.71 11.60
N GLU A 37 -12.66 6.51 12.85
CA GLU A 37 -13.98 5.96 13.18
C GLU A 37 -15.12 6.92 12.84
N SER A 38 -14.89 8.24 12.87
CA SER A 38 -15.91 9.23 12.55
C SER A 38 -16.21 9.25 11.05
N SER A 39 -15.16 9.16 10.22
CA SER A 39 -15.26 8.98 8.77
C SER A 39 -16.03 7.71 8.42
N TRP A 40 -15.71 6.58 9.05
CA TRP A 40 -16.47 5.34 8.85
C TRP A 40 -17.94 5.47 9.27
N THR A 41 -18.22 6.09 10.43
CA THR A 41 -19.58 6.26 10.94
C THR A 41 -20.44 7.07 9.97
N ALA A 42 -19.88 8.12 9.38
CA ALA A 42 -20.57 8.92 8.37
C ALA A 42 -20.88 8.10 7.10
N ILE A 43 -19.92 7.31 6.60
CA ILE A 43 -20.11 6.46 5.42
C ILE A 43 -21.15 5.37 5.69
N LYS A 44 -21.08 4.73 6.86
CA LYS A 44 -22.00 3.66 7.27
C LYS A 44 -23.46 4.10 7.25
N CYS A 45 -23.73 5.39 7.48
CA CYS A 45 -25.09 5.92 7.35
C CYS A 45 -25.67 5.71 5.94
N ALA A 46 -24.87 5.71 4.87
CA ALA A 46 -25.37 5.51 3.52
C ALA A 46 -25.62 4.03 3.14
N LEU A 47 -25.04 3.09 3.89
CA LEU A 47 -25.10 1.66 3.60
C LEU A 47 -26.34 1.01 4.23
N ILE A 48 -26.94 0.04 3.53
CA ILE A 48 -28.17 -0.64 3.98
C ILE A 48 -28.08 -2.15 3.81
N ASP A 49 -28.53 -2.90 4.81
CA ASP A 49 -28.72 -4.34 4.66
C ASP A 49 -30.12 -4.60 4.09
N ASN A 50 -30.16 -4.93 2.80
CA ASN A 50 -31.39 -5.30 2.10
C ASN A 50 -31.57 -6.82 1.95
N ASN A 51 -30.75 -7.63 2.63
CA ASN A 51 -30.78 -9.10 2.57
C ASN A 51 -30.63 -9.69 1.15
N LEU A 52 -30.08 -8.94 0.18
CA LEU A 52 -29.84 -9.42 -1.18
C LEU A 52 -28.44 -10.03 -1.38
N GLY A 53 -27.71 -10.29 -0.29
CA GLY A 53 -26.36 -10.86 -0.33
C GLY A 53 -25.28 -9.84 -0.76
N SER A 54 -25.46 -8.59 -0.37
CA SER A 54 -24.53 -7.49 -0.61
C SER A 54 -23.28 -7.58 0.27
N ARG A 55 -22.17 -6.97 -0.17
CA ARG A 55 -20.89 -6.98 0.53
C ARG A 55 -20.24 -5.61 0.53
N VAL A 56 -19.63 -5.25 1.65
CA VAL A 56 -18.82 -4.04 1.79
C VAL A 56 -17.43 -4.48 2.24
N ILE A 57 -16.41 -4.03 1.52
CA ILE A 57 -15.01 -4.27 1.84
C ILE A 57 -14.42 -2.92 2.22
N VAL A 58 -13.76 -2.87 3.38
CA VAL A 58 -13.10 -1.66 3.88
C VAL A 58 -11.63 -1.98 4.05
N THR A 59 -10.76 -1.15 3.49
CA THR A 59 -9.32 -1.18 3.78
C THR A 59 -8.99 -0.03 4.72
N THR A 60 -8.11 -0.27 5.69
CA THR A 60 -7.70 0.73 6.66
C THR A 60 -6.36 0.34 7.27
N ARG A 61 -5.60 1.35 7.70
CA ARG A 61 -4.37 1.17 8.49
C ARG A 61 -4.66 1.18 10.00
N ASN A 62 -5.90 1.48 10.40
CA ASN A 62 -6.32 1.65 11.78
C ASN A 62 -7.12 0.44 12.26
N THR A 63 -6.54 -0.32 13.19
CA THR A 63 -7.18 -1.55 13.73
C THR A 63 -8.47 -1.26 14.48
N ASN A 64 -8.67 -0.06 15.03
CA ASN A 64 -9.94 0.31 15.64
C ASN A 64 -11.03 0.54 14.60
N VAL A 65 -10.71 1.19 13.48
CA VAL A 65 -11.62 1.32 12.32
C VAL A 65 -12.04 -0.06 11.84
N ALA A 66 -11.09 -0.98 11.67
CA ALA A 66 -11.37 -2.36 11.24
C ALA A 66 -12.34 -3.09 12.19
N LYS A 67 -12.21 -2.89 13.51
CA LYS A 67 -13.11 -3.47 14.51
C LYS A 67 -14.51 -2.88 14.43
N VAL A 68 -14.67 -1.57 14.28
CA VAL A 68 -15.99 -0.92 14.21
C VAL A 68 -16.69 -1.10 12.86
N SER A 69 -15.93 -1.37 11.79
CA SER A 69 -16.47 -1.70 10.47
C SER A 69 -16.92 -3.14 10.34
N CYS A 70 -16.42 -4.04 11.18
CA CYS A 70 -16.76 -5.45 11.14
C CYS A 70 -18.19 -5.69 11.67
N SER A 71 -19.04 -6.31 10.86
CA SER A 71 -20.39 -6.77 11.26
C SER A 71 -20.28 -7.86 12.33
N PRO A 72 -20.99 -7.78 13.47
CA PRO A 72 -20.99 -8.82 14.49
C PRO A 72 -21.57 -10.17 14.03
N ILE A 73 -22.34 -10.18 12.94
CA ILE A 73 -23.10 -11.34 12.47
C ILE A 73 -22.31 -12.11 11.41
N ASP A 74 -21.82 -11.42 10.39
CA ASP A 74 -21.21 -12.01 9.20
C ASP A 74 -19.95 -11.26 8.73
N GLY A 75 -19.42 -10.37 9.56
CA GLY A 75 -18.20 -9.62 9.27
C GLY A 75 -16.96 -10.49 9.41
N ALA A 76 -15.97 -10.22 8.56
CA ALA A 76 -14.64 -10.80 8.68
C ALA A 76 -13.60 -9.66 8.66
N MET A 77 -12.73 -9.66 9.66
CA MET A 77 -11.55 -8.81 9.68
C MET A 77 -10.38 -9.62 9.15
N TYR A 78 -9.67 -9.08 8.17
CA TYR A 78 -8.48 -9.70 7.60
C TYR A 78 -7.28 -8.79 7.84
N GLU A 79 -6.38 -9.22 8.72
CA GLU A 79 -5.11 -8.54 8.93
C GLU A 79 -4.14 -8.96 7.82
N LEU A 80 -3.65 -7.99 7.05
CA LEU A 80 -2.71 -8.23 5.97
C LEU A 80 -1.34 -8.58 6.54
N GLU A 81 -0.92 -9.82 6.32
CA GLU A 81 0.39 -10.29 6.74
C GLU A 81 1.51 -9.79 5.82
N PRO A 82 2.73 -9.54 6.35
CA PRO A 82 3.92 -9.30 5.54
C PRO A 82 4.19 -10.46 4.58
N LEU A 83 4.92 -10.19 3.49
CA LEU A 83 5.29 -11.24 2.55
C LEU A 83 6.19 -12.30 3.20
N SER A 84 5.96 -13.57 2.86
CA SER A 84 6.92 -14.63 3.13
C SER A 84 8.27 -14.30 2.49
N PHE A 85 9.34 -14.92 2.98
CA PHE A 85 10.68 -14.69 2.44
C PHE A 85 10.75 -15.10 0.95
N GLU A 86 10.10 -16.19 0.58
CA GLU A 86 10.03 -16.75 -0.76
C GLU A 86 9.30 -15.80 -1.71
N ASN A 87 8.14 -15.27 -1.29
CA ASN A 87 7.40 -14.29 -2.09
C ASN A 87 8.15 -12.96 -2.17
N SER A 88 8.86 -12.57 -1.11
CA SER A 88 9.73 -11.39 -1.09
C SER A 88 10.89 -11.53 -2.09
N LYS A 89 11.56 -12.70 -2.09
CA LYS A 89 12.62 -13.03 -3.06
C LYS A 89 12.06 -13.02 -4.47
N LYS A 90 10.90 -13.64 -4.71
CA LYS A 90 10.25 -13.65 -6.02
C LYS A 90 9.92 -12.24 -6.52
N LEU A 91 9.32 -11.40 -5.67
CA LEU A 91 9.00 -10.01 -6.00
C LEU A 91 10.26 -9.19 -6.32
N PHE A 92 11.30 -9.33 -5.50
CA PHE A 92 12.57 -8.66 -5.67
C PHE A 92 13.25 -9.05 -6.99
N CYS A 93 13.35 -10.35 -7.27
CA CYS A 93 13.97 -10.85 -8.49
C CYS A 93 13.17 -10.44 -9.72
N LYS A 94 11.84 -10.58 -9.70
CA LYS A 94 10.95 -10.17 -10.80
C LYS A 94 11.09 -8.68 -11.15
N ARG A 95 11.43 -7.84 -10.17
CA ARG A 95 11.60 -6.40 -10.41
C ARG A 95 12.97 -6.05 -10.99
N ILE A 96 14.03 -6.78 -10.63
CA ILE A 96 15.41 -6.54 -11.06
C ILE A 96 15.71 -7.22 -12.39
N PHE A 97 15.30 -8.47 -12.52
CA PHE A 97 15.50 -9.34 -13.65
C PHE A 97 14.19 -9.44 -14.43
N LYS A 98 14.25 -9.52 -15.76
CA LYS A 98 13.06 -9.82 -16.57
C LYS A 98 12.64 -11.26 -16.26
N GLU A 99 11.35 -11.60 -16.47
CA GLU A 99 10.82 -12.92 -16.09
C GLU A 99 11.72 -14.07 -16.59
N ASP A 100 11.90 -15.09 -15.73
CA ASP A 100 12.71 -16.31 -15.90
C ASP A 100 14.24 -16.23 -15.70
N GLU A 101 14.80 -15.08 -15.27
CA GLU A 101 16.20 -15.01 -14.82
C GLU A 101 16.32 -15.22 -13.30
N GLU A 102 16.98 -16.31 -12.89
CA GLU A 102 17.36 -16.54 -11.50
C GLU A 102 18.51 -15.60 -11.07
N THR A 103 18.47 -15.17 -9.81
CA THR A 103 19.57 -14.43 -9.21
C THR A 103 20.85 -15.25 -9.30
N HIS A 104 21.89 -14.70 -9.93
CA HIS A 104 23.22 -15.32 -9.95
C HIS A 104 23.67 -15.67 -8.52
N SER A 105 24.25 -16.86 -8.34
CA SER A 105 24.67 -17.39 -7.03
C SER A 105 25.56 -16.41 -6.23
N GLU A 106 26.36 -15.59 -6.92
CA GLU A 106 27.22 -14.57 -6.32
C GLU A 106 26.47 -13.44 -5.60
N LEU A 107 25.22 -13.17 -6.00
CA LEU A 107 24.37 -12.11 -5.45
C LEU A 107 23.39 -12.61 -4.39
N GLU A 108 23.29 -13.92 -4.16
CA GLU A 108 22.26 -14.51 -3.29
C GLU A 108 22.39 -14.08 -1.81
N ASP A 109 23.62 -14.06 -1.27
CA ASP A 109 23.87 -13.63 0.11
C ASP A 109 23.50 -12.15 0.32
N ILE A 110 23.92 -11.27 -0.61
CA ILE A 110 23.62 -9.83 -0.50
C ILE A 110 22.13 -9.55 -0.75
N SER A 111 21.48 -10.27 -1.67
CA SER A 111 20.03 -10.21 -1.89
C SER A 111 19.26 -10.53 -0.61
N THR A 112 19.65 -11.61 0.07
CA THR A 112 19.03 -12.05 1.32
C THR A 112 19.18 -10.99 2.42
N LYS A 113 20.36 -10.38 2.53
CA LYS A 113 20.62 -9.30 3.50
C LYS A 113 19.79 -8.04 3.22
N ILE A 114 19.63 -7.67 1.94
CA ILE A 114 18.78 -6.56 1.52
C ILE A 114 17.30 -6.85 1.82
N LEU A 115 16.82 -8.04 1.48
CA LEU A 115 15.44 -8.47 1.75
C LEU A 115 15.10 -8.42 3.24
N LYS A 116 16.03 -8.87 4.10
CA LYS A 116 15.88 -8.77 5.56
C LYS A 116 15.75 -7.32 6.02
N LYS A 117 16.49 -6.37 5.42
CA LYS A 117 16.35 -4.94 5.72
C LYS A 117 15.05 -4.32 5.20
N CYS A 118 14.47 -4.87 4.14
CA CYS A 118 13.15 -4.44 3.64
C CYS A 118 11.98 -4.85 4.55
N GLY A 119 12.21 -5.74 5.53
CA GLY A 119 11.21 -6.12 6.53
C GLY A 119 9.96 -6.78 5.94
N SER A 120 10.09 -7.51 4.82
CA SER A 120 8.98 -8.17 4.12
C SER A 120 7.86 -7.23 3.60
N LEU A 121 8.10 -5.91 3.57
CA LEU A 121 7.14 -4.95 3.03
C LEU A 121 7.24 -4.90 1.49
N PRO A 122 6.15 -5.18 0.75
CA PRO A 122 6.18 -5.15 -0.72
C PRO A 122 6.72 -3.83 -1.29
N VAL A 123 6.31 -2.69 -0.72
CA VAL A 123 6.72 -1.35 -1.16
C VAL A 123 8.21 -1.13 -0.96
N ALA A 124 8.76 -1.54 0.20
CA ALA A 124 10.20 -1.46 0.46
C ALA A 124 11.01 -2.33 -0.51
N ILE A 125 10.55 -3.55 -0.75
CA ILE A 125 11.19 -4.51 -1.67
C ILE A 125 11.21 -3.94 -3.09
N ILE A 126 10.07 -3.49 -3.61
CA ILE A 126 9.95 -2.93 -4.97
C ILE A 126 10.81 -1.67 -5.11
N THR A 127 10.87 -0.84 -4.09
CA THR A 127 11.64 0.41 -4.09
C THR A 127 13.13 0.10 -4.28
N ILE A 128 13.71 -0.73 -3.41
CA ILE A 128 15.13 -1.11 -3.49
C ILE A 128 15.41 -1.92 -4.77
N ALA A 129 14.53 -2.83 -5.14
CA ALA A 129 14.67 -3.61 -6.37
C ALA A 129 14.67 -2.71 -7.61
N SER A 130 13.80 -1.70 -7.68
CA SER A 130 13.77 -0.72 -8.77
C SER A 130 15.05 0.08 -8.86
N MET A 131 15.60 0.47 -7.71
CA MET A 131 16.86 1.20 -7.63
C MET A 131 18.03 0.34 -8.12
N LEU A 132 18.10 -0.93 -7.71
CA LEU A 132 19.10 -1.89 -8.18
C LEU A 132 18.95 -2.20 -9.68
N ALA A 133 17.72 -2.26 -10.20
CA ALA A 133 17.44 -2.48 -11.61
C ALA A 133 17.95 -1.33 -12.50
N GLY A 134 17.98 -0.11 -11.97
CA GLY A 134 18.47 1.08 -12.67
C GLY A 134 19.98 1.25 -12.64
N LEU A 135 20.72 0.42 -11.91
CA LEU A 135 22.19 0.49 -11.88
C LEU A 135 22.77 0.03 -13.23
N PRO A 136 23.81 0.71 -13.75
CA PRO A 136 24.41 0.39 -15.04
C PRO A 136 25.05 -1.00 -15.06
N ASN A 137 25.59 -1.43 -13.92
CA ASN A 137 26.08 -2.79 -13.72
C ASN A 137 25.36 -3.42 -12.52
N LYS A 138 25.31 -4.77 -12.47
CA LYS A 138 24.73 -5.52 -11.36
C LYS A 138 25.83 -6.19 -10.52
N THR A 139 26.89 -5.46 -10.21
CA THR A 139 28.03 -6.03 -9.48
C THR A 139 27.72 -6.21 -8.00
N LYS A 140 28.38 -7.19 -7.36
CA LYS A 140 28.29 -7.38 -5.91
C LYS A 140 28.68 -6.13 -5.12
N TYR A 141 29.63 -5.34 -5.62
CA TYR A 141 30.07 -4.09 -5.00
C TYR A 141 28.95 -3.05 -4.94
N GLU A 142 28.23 -2.82 -6.05
CA GLU A 142 27.14 -1.84 -6.08
C GLU A 142 25.99 -2.26 -5.17
N TRP A 143 25.65 -3.55 -5.15
CA TRP A 143 24.64 -4.10 -4.25
C TRP A 143 25.06 -3.93 -2.78
N HIS A 144 26.35 -4.11 -2.47
CA HIS A 144 26.87 -3.87 -1.13
C HIS A 144 26.82 -2.39 -0.73
N ARG A 145 27.04 -1.48 -1.69
CA ARG A 145 26.88 -0.03 -1.47
C ARG A 145 25.43 0.32 -1.11
N VAL A 146 24.45 -0.20 -1.85
CA VAL A 146 23.02 -0.02 -1.55
C VAL A 146 22.68 -0.63 -0.19
N TYR A 147 23.13 -1.86 0.08
CA TYR A 147 22.93 -2.47 1.38
C TYR A 147 23.48 -1.62 2.53
N THR A 148 24.64 -1.01 2.36
CA THR A 148 25.28 -0.16 3.38
C THR A 148 24.54 1.16 3.55
N SER A 149 24.06 1.78 2.46
CA SER A 149 23.32 3.04 2.51
C SER A 149 21.95 2.92 3.20
N MET A 150 21.36 1.71 3.20
CA MET A 150 20.14 1.42 3.99
C MET A 150 20.35 1.57 5.51
N GLY A 151 21.58 1.73 6.01
CA GLY A 151 21.91 1.90 7.44
C GLY A 151 21.87 0.58 8.23
N SER A 152 22.10 0.60 9.55
CA SER A 152 21.96 -0.61 10.38
C SER A 152 20.49 -1.04 10.40
N GLY A 153 20.22 -2.25 9.89
CA GLY A 153 18.89 -2.87 9.97
C GLY A 153 18.61 -3.17 11.43
N LEU A 154 17.63 -2.49 12.01
CA LEU A 154 17.31 -2.49 13.44
C LEU A 154 15.84 -2.84 13.63
N GLU A 155 15.63 -3.86 14.46
CA GLU A 155 14.45 -4.31 15.22
C GLU A 155 13.06 -4.29 14.56
N LYS A 156 12.29 -5.35 14.85
CA LYS A 156 10.95 -5.62 14.29
C LYS A 156 9.91 -4.52 14.56
N ASP A 157 10.18 -3.59 15.48
CA ASP A 157 9.24 -2.56 15.94
C ASP A 157 9.31 -1.21 15.19
N LYS A 158 10.09 -1.09 14.11
CA LYS A 158 10.34 0.19 13.41
C LYS A 158 10.00 0.19 11.92
N SER A 159 8.96 -0.52 11.50
CA SER A 159 8.60 -0.70 10.07
C SER A 159 8.43 0.63 9.30
N LEU A 160 7.78 1.64 9.89
CA LEU A 160 7.59 2.96 9.27
C LEU A 160 8.91 3.75 9.15
N ASP A 161 9.75 3.73 10.18
CA ASP A 161 11.06 4.38 10.14
C ASP A 161 11.99 3.69 9.12
N ASN A 162 11.86 2.37 8.98
CA ASN A 162 12.57 1.60 7.96
C ASN A 162 12.13 2.01 6.56
N MET A 163 10.82 2.19 6.34
CA MET A 163 10.32 2.68 5.06
C MET A 163 10.81 4.10 4.76
N ARG A 164 10.79 5.01 5.74
CA ARG A 164 11.34 6.37 5.59
C ARG A 164 12.82 6.37 5.19
N LYS A 165 13.64 5.50 5.78
CA LYS A 165 15.05 5.34 5.40
C LYS A 165 15.20 4.83 3.97
N ILE A 166 14.41 3.83 3.58
CA ILE A 166 14.44 3.27 2.22
C ILE A 166 14.02 4.31 1.17
N LEU A 167 12.96 5.09 1.46
CA LEU A 167 12.55 6.21 0.61
C LEU A 167 13.64 7.29 0.52
N SER A 168 14.28 7.62 1.64
CA SER A 168 15.36 8.61 1.70
C SER A 168 16.58 8.21 0.87
N VAL A 169 17.00 6.94 0.94
CA VAL A 169 18.06 6.40 0.09
C VAL A 169 17.68 6.50 -1.38
N SER A 170 16.45 6.07 -1.72
CA SER A 170 15.96 6.09 -3.10
C SER A 170 15.88 7.51 -3.66
N TYR A 171 15.42 8.47 -2.85
CA TYR A 171 15.40 9.89 -3.22
C TYR A 171 16.81 10.45 -3.40
N SER A 172 17.75 10.07 -2.54
CA SER A 172 19.14 10.55 -2.61
C SER A 172 19.83 10.10 -3.90
N ASP A 173 19.50 8.91 -4.38
CA ASP A 173 20.08 8.32 -5.60
C ASP A 173 19.36 8.73 -6.90
N LEU A 174 18.26 9.49 -6.82
CA LEU A 174 17.64 10.07 -8.01
C LEU A 174 18.58 11.06 -8.71
N PRO A 175 18.56 11.12 -10.06
CA PRO A 175 19.17 12.20 -10.83
C PRO A 175 18.73 13.59 -10.31
N SER A 176 19.65 14.56 -10.32
CA SER A 176 19.43 15.89 -9.75
C SER A 176 18.22 16.61 -10.35
N ASN A 177 17.92 16.38 -11.63
CA ASN A 177 16.77 16.94 -12.32
C ASN A 177 15.43 16.30 -11.92
N LEU A 178 15.43 15.06 -11.40
CA LEU A 178 14.21 14.34 -10.99
C LEU A 178 13.83 14.57 -9.52
N LYS A 179 14.78 14.95 -8.67
CA LYS A 179 14.51 15.31 -7.27
C LYS A 179 13.43 16.39 -7.11
N PRO A 180 13.50 17.56 -7.79
CA PRO A 180 12.44 18.56 -7.70
C PRO A 180 11.13 18.08 -8.30
N CYS A 181 11.15 17.22 -9.32
CA CYS A 181 9.92 16.63 -9.88
C CYS A 181 9.18 15.77 -8.86
N LEU A 182 9.89 14.97 -8.06
CA LEU A 182 9.27 14.18 -6.99
C LEU A 182 8.72 15.08 -5.88
N LEU A 183 9.48 16.09 -5.45
CA LEU A 183 9.03 17.03 -4.42
C LEU A 183 7.81 17.84 -4.85
N TYR A 184 7.68 18.16 -6.14
CA TYR A 184 6.49 18.84 -6.66
C TYR A 184 5.20 18.04 -6.39
N LEU A 185 5.27 16.71 -6.36
CA LEU A 185 4.11 15.87 -6.07
C LEU A 185 3.60 16.05 -4.63
N SER A 186 4.43 16.51 -3.69
CA SER A 186 3.99 16.75 -2.31
C SER A 186 3.15 18.01 -2.14
N MET A 187 2.90 18.76 -3.21
CA MET A 187 2.00 19.93 -3.19
C MET A 187 0.53 19.55 -3.40
N PHE A 188 0.26 18.36 -3.91
CA PHE A 188 -1.11 17.89 -4.12
C PHE A 188 -1.70 17.37 -2.80
N PRO A 189 -3.02 17.50 -2.60
CA PRO A 189 -3.69 16.93 -1.43
C PRO A 189 -3.57 15.40 -1.43
N GLU A 190 -3.71 14.82 -0.24
CA GLU A 190 -3.78 13.37 -0.07
C GLU A 190 -5.08 12.84 -0.70
N ASP A 191 -4.96 11.62 -1.23
CA ASP A 191 -5.98 10.87 -1.96
C ASP A 191 -7.20 10.48 -1.09
#